data_AF-A0A7R9JAQ1-F1
#
_entry.id   AF-A0A7R9JAQ1-F1
#
_cell.length_a   1.000
_cell.length_b   1.000
_cell.length_c   1.000
_cell.angle_alpha   90.00
_cell.angle_beta   90.00
_cell.angle_gamma   90.00
#
_symmetry.space_group_name_H-M   'P 1'
#
loop_
_entity.id
_entity.type
_entity.pdbx_description
1 polymer ?
#
loop_
_entity_poly.entity_id
_entity_poly.type
_entity_poly.pdbx_seq_one_letter_code
_entity_poly.pdbx_strand_id
1 'polypeptide(L)'
;MEDKWKTTLSTHDRDLNLDLPNIGSLVIMMAGSILGPGTIFLMLVGAFVSAFKIGNMVSFEYNIIPVFIFILTCSFCSAKIQLFMAMIISTVYGLVMMAVVVGIALQIKEDGPLAPASMFFFVFAGELIIAGLLHPREINCLPAMLIYYITVPSMYMLLILYSLFNMNNISWGTREAPVTPGADKTKKEIEEEKKKAEEEAKLKKKKKPFFGFLQGNNKSPEEEGSIEFSLAGLFKCMLCTHPKSVDDKLQLARIAESINSIGRRIEMIER
;
A
#
# COMPACT_ATOMS: atom_id res chain seq x y z
N MET A 1 -20.05 50.54 -20.89
CA MET A 1 -20.24 49.42 -19.93
C MET A 1 -20.47 48.10 -20.66
N GLU A 2 -21.28 48.09 -21.73
CA GLU A 2 -21.52 46.90 -22.58
C GLU A 2 -20.27 46.26 -23.19
N ASP A 3 -19.30 47.04 -23.67
CA ASP A 3 -18.10 46.48 -24.31
C ASP A 3 -17.19 45.74 -23.31
N LYS A 4 -17.19 46.19 -22.06
CA LYS A 4 -16.48 45.52 -20.96
C LYS A 4 -17.11 44.15 -20.67
N TRP A 5 -18.45 44.07 -20.69
CA TRP A 5 -19.19 42.82 -20.48
C TRP A 5 -18.99 41.82 -21.63
N LYS A 6 -19.02 42.28 -22.88
CA LYS A 6 -18.78 41.41 -24.05
C LYS A 6 -17.36 40.84 -24.06
N THR A 7 -16.38 41.66 -23.65
CA THR A 7 -15.00 41.21 -23.54
C THR A 7 -14.86 40.16 -22.45
N THR A 8 -15.44 40.38 -21.25
CA THR A 8 -15.43 39.41 -20.14
C THR A 8 -16.13 38.10 -20.48
N LEU A 9 -17.27 38.14 -21.18
CA LEU A 9 -17.97 36.93 -21.66
C LEU A 9 -17.12 36.16 -22.68
N SER A 10 -16.48 36.86 -23.62
CA SER A 10 -15.61 36.24 -24.62
C SER A 10 -14.34 35.62 -24.01
N THR A 11 -13.75 36.20 -22.95
CA THR A 11 -12.65 35.55 -22.22
C THR A 11 -13.15 34.33 -21.46
N HIS A 12 -14.29 34.42 -20.76
CA HIS A 12 -14.87 33.32 -20.01
C HIS A 12 -15.23 32.11 -20.90
N ASP A 13 -15.81 32.34 -22.09
CA ASP A 13 -16.13 31.28 -23.05
C ASP A 13 -14.87 30.62 -23.65
N ARG A 14 -13.75 31.35 -23.76
CA ARG A 14 -12.47 30.78 -24.19
C ARG A 14 -11.82 29.95 -23.09
N ASP A 15 -11.88 30.42 -21.85
CA ASP A 15 -11.37 29.70 -20.69
C ASP A 15 -12.18 28.41 -20.46
N LEU A 16 -13.51 28.46 -20.58
CA LEU A 16 -14.36 27.28 -20.45
C LEU A 16 -14.11 26.24 -21.56
N ASN A 17 -13.86 26.65 -22.80
CA ASN A 17 -13.51 25.73 -23.89
C ASN A 17 -12.11 25.11 -23.71
N LEU A 18 -11.18 25.82 -23.06
CA LEU A 18 -9.85 25.31 -22.72
C LEU A 18 -9.92 24.34 -21.53
N ASP A 19 -10.81 24.60 -20.57
CA ASP A 19 -11.01 23.80 -19.38
C ASP A 19 -11.97 22.63 -19.57
N LEU A 20 -12.84 22.65 -20.58
CA LEU A 20 -13.78 21.57 -20.91
C LEU A 20 -13.13 20.17 -21.02
N PRO A 21 -11.97 20.00 -21.71
CA PRO A 21 -11.26 18.71 -21.72
C PRO A 21 -10.69 18.32 -20.34
N ASN A 22 -10.29 19.29 -19.52
CA ASN A 22 -9.80 19.04 -18.15
C ASN A 22 -10.94 18.62 -17.21
N ILE A 23 -12.07 19.33 -17.29
CA ILE A 23 -13.31 19.02 -16.57
C ILE A 23 -13.83 17.64 -17.01
N GLY A 24 -13.82 17.34 -18.31
CA GLY A 24 -14.18 16.03 -18.84
C GLY A 24 -13.31 14.91 -18.28
N SER A 25 -11.99 15.09 -18.28
CA SER A 25 -11.05 14.11 -17.70
C SER A 25 -11.29 13.90 -16.20
N LEU A 26 -11.58 14.98 -15.45
CA LEU A 26 -11.92 14.91 -14.04
C LEU A 26 -13.21 14.10 -13.80
N VAL A 27 -14.27 14.38 -14.58
CA VAL A 27 -15.54 13.63 -14.49
C VAL A 27 -15.33 12.14 -14.80
N ILE A 28 -14.51 11.81 -15.81
CA ILE A 28 -14.17 10.43 -16.16
C ILE A 28 -13.40 9.75 -15.00
N MET A 29 -12.44 10.44 -14.37
CA MET A 29 -11.70 9.90 -13.22
C MET A 29 -12.58 9.72 -11.98
N MET A 30 -13.53 10.62 -11.73
CA MET A 30 -14.49 10.49 -10.63
C MET A 30 -15.42 9.29 -10.85
N ALA A 31 -15.92 9.10 -12.08
CA ALA A 31 -16.73 7.94 -12.43
C ALA A 31 -15.93 6.63 -12.28
N GLY A 32 -14.68 6.59 -12.77
CA GLY A 32 -13.81 5.43 -12.65
C GLY A 32 -13.51 5.03 -11.21
N SER A 33 -13.34 6.01 -10.32
CA SER A 33 -13.04 5.78 -8.90
C SER A 33 -14.22 5.17 -8.13
N ILE A 34 -15.46 5.46 -8.56
CA ILE A 34 -16.68 4.85 -7.98
C ILE A 34 -16.92 3.45 -8.54
N LEU A 35 -16.68 3.25 -9.83
CA LEU A 35 -16.86 1.96 -10.50
C LEU A 35 -15.80 0.94 -10.11
N GLY A 36 -14.58 1.35 -9.83
CA GLY A 36 -13.45 0.49 -9.45
C GLY A 36 -13.76 -0.56 -8.38
N PRO A 37 -14.14 -0.17 -7.14
CA PRO A 37 -14.44 -1.14 -6.08
C PRO A 37 -15.62 -2.06 -6.45
N GLY A 38 -16.65 -1.53 -7.12
CA GLY A 38 -17.81 -2.32 -7.56
C GLY A 38 -17.43 -3.38 -8.61
N THR A 39 -16.63 -3.03 -9.61
CA THR A 39 -16.17 -3.94 -10.66
C THR A 39 -15.31 -5.05 -10.07
N ILE A 40 -14.35 -4.73 -9.18
CA ILE A 40 -13.48 -5.74 -8.57
C ILE A 40 -14.28 -6.66 -7.63
N PHE A 41 -15.28 -6.13 -6.92
CA PHE A 41 -16.16 -6.95 -6.09
C PHE A 41 -16.95 -7.97 -6.93
N LEU A 42 -17.56 -7.55 -8.03
CA LEU A 42 -18.29 -8.43 -8.94
C LEU A 42 -17.36 -9.42 -9.66
N MET A 43 -16.15 -8.97 -10.03
CA MET A 43 -15.13 -9.82 -10.63
C MET A 43 -14.75 -10.97 -9.69
N LEU A 44 -14.55 -10.71 -8.40
CA LEU A 44 -14.28 -11.74 -7.40
C LEU A 44 -15.43 -12.74 -7.29
N VAL A 45 -16.68 -12.29 -7.27
CA VAL A 45 -17.85 -13.19 -7.24
C VAL A 45 -17.88 -14.09 -8.48
N GLY A 46 -17.68 -13.52 -9.67
CA GLY A 46 -17.62 -14.31 -10.91
C GLY A 46 -16.46 -15.31 -10.93
N ALA A 47 -15.30 -14.91 -10.41
CA ALA A 47 -14.14 -15.77 -10.27
C ALA A 47 -14.36 -16.91 -9.26
N PHE A 48 -15.05 -16.65 -8.14
CA PHE A 48 -15.40 -17.68 -7.16
C PHE A 48 -16.37 -18.72 -7.72
N VAL A 49 -17.40 -18.27 -8.45
CA VAL A 49 -18.36 -19.17 -9.13
C VAL A 49 -17.62 -20.07 -10.11
N SER A 50 -16.69 -19.50 -10.87
CA SER A 50 -15.88 -20.26 -11.82
C SER A 50 -14.89 -21.22 -11.14
N ALA A 51 -14.21 -20.79 -10.08
CA ALA A 51 -13.11 -21.54 -9.48
C ALA A 51 -13.60 -22.67 -8.56
N PHE A 52 -14.64 -22.42 -7.78
CA PHE A 52 -15.15 -23.38 -6.80
C PHE A 52 -16.43 -24.08 -7.25
N LYS A 53 -16.98 -23.73 -8.43
CA LYS A 53 -18.28 -24.22 -8.92
C LYS A 53 -19.41 -24.04 -7.89
N ILE A 54 -19.33 -22.97 -7.08
CA ILE A 54 -20.32 -22.59 -6.06
C ILE A 54 -21.37 -21.68 -6.72
N GLY A 55 -22.62 -21.74 -6.23
CA GLY A 55 -23.69 -20.87 -6.71
C GLY A 55 -23.43 -19.38 -6.47
N ASN A 56 -23.88 -18.53 -7.40
CA ASN A 56 -23.63 -17.08 -7.39
C ASN A 56 -24.00 -16.38 -6.07
N MET A 57 -25.14 -16.75 -5.46
CA MET A 57 -25.60 -16.14 -4.21
C MET A 57 -24.68 -16.46 -3.03
N VAL A 58 -24.17 -17.69 -2.95
CA VAL A 58 -23.27 -18.11 -1.88
C VAL A 58 -21.89 -17.47 -2.05
N SER A 59 -21.39 -17.38 -3.29
CA SER A 59 -20.14 -16.65 -3.59
C SER A 59 -20.23 -15.16 -3.26
N PHE A 60 -21.41 -14.55 -3.47
CA PHE A 60 -21.67 -13.17 -3.08
C PHE A 60 -21.63 -12.99 -1.55
N GLU A 61 -22.28 -13.90 -0.80
CA GLU A 61 -22.23 -13.89 0.67
C GLU A 61 -20.81 -14.06 1.21
N TYR A 62 -20.00 -14.95 0.63
CA TYR A 62 -18.61 -15.11 1.09
C TYR A 62 -17.75 -13.87 0.86
N ASN A 63 -18.01 -13.09 -0.19
CA ASN A 63 -17.27 -11.85 -0.46
C ASN A 63 -17.77 -10.67 0.39
N ILE A 64 -19.07 -10.59 0.66
CA ILE A 64 -19.62 -9.47 1.47
C ILE A 64 -19.20 -9.55 2.94
N ILE A 65 -19.02 -10.75 3.50
CA ILE A 65 -18.64 -10.96 4.91
C ILE A 65 -17.32 -10.22 5.28
N PRO A 66 -16.17 -10.48 4.64
CA PRO A 66 -14.91 -9.80 4.97
C PRO A 66 -14.98 -8.29 4.73
N VAL A 67 -15.72 -7.84 3.70
CA VAL A 67 -15.95 -6.40 3.44
C VAL A 67 -16.72 -5.76 4.59
N PHE A 68 -17.80 -6.40 5.03
CA PHE A 68 -18.63 -5.89 6.12
C PHE A 68 -17.88 -5.87 7.46
N ILE A 69 -17.09 -6.90 7.77
CA ILE A 69 -16.22 -6.93 8.95
C ILE A 69 -15.22 -5.76 8.91
N PHE A 70 -14.64 -5.48 7.73
CA PHE A 70 -13.72 -4.36 7.58
C PHE A 70 -14.40 -3.00 7.75
N ILE A 71 -15.62 -2.83 7.22
CA ILE A 71 -16.45 -1.62 7.42
C ILE A 71 -16.74 -1.38 8.90
N LEU A 72 -17.16 -2.42 9.64
CA LEU A 72 -17.41 -2.33 11.08
C LEU A 72 -16.13 -1.96 11.85
N THR A 73 -15.00 -2.60 11.50
CA THR A 73 -13.71 -2.30 12.10
C THR A 73 -13.30 -0.84 11.84
N CYS A 74 -13.50 -0.34 10.62
CA CYS A 74 -13.21 1.06 10.27
C CYS A 74 -14.12 2.05 10.99
N SER A 75 -15.34 1.65 11.33
CA SER A 75 -16.31 2.52 12.01
C SER A 75 -16.08 2.61 13.53
N PHE A 76 -15.64 1.52 14.17
CA PHE A 76 -15.57 1.43 15.64
C PHE A 76 -14.15 1.43 16.22
N CYS A 77 -13.11 1.18 15.42
CA CYS A 77 -11.75 1.01 15.92
C CYS A 77 -10.82 2.18 15.55
N SER A 78 -9.70 2.30 16.28
CA SER A 78 -8.64 3.26 15.98
C SER A 78 -7.79 2.83 14.77
N ALA A 79 -7.13 3.79 14.10
CA ALA A 79 -6.37 3.56 12.87
C ALA A 79 -5.33 2.41 12.97
N LYS A 80 -4.71 2.22 14.13
CA LYS A 80 -3.75 1.12 14.36
C LYS A 80 -4.41 -0.26 14.22
N ILE A 81 -5.61 -0.43 14.78
CA ILE A 81 -6.39 -1.67 14.70
C ILE A 81 -6.95 -1.85 13.29
N GLN A 82 -7.39 -0.77 12.65
CA GLN A 82 -7.87 -0.81 11.25
C GLN A 82 -6.79 -1.33 10.30
N LEU A 83 -5.56 -0.81 10.41
CA LEU A 83 -4.43 -1.27 9.59
C LEU A 83 -4.03 -2.71 9.89
N PHE A 84 -4.06 -3.13 11.16
CA PHE A 84 -3.77 -4.51 11.52
C PHE A 84 -4.80 -5.49 10.92
N MET A 85 -6.09 -5.14 10.99
CA MET A 85 -7.15 -5.94 10.36
C MET A 85 -7.06 -5.91 8.83
N ALA A 86 -6.69 -4.78 8.23
CA ALA A 86 -6.47 -4.69 6.79
C ALA A 86 -5.37 -5.67 6.33
N MET A 87 -4.29 -5.84 7.10
CA MET A 87 -3.25 -6.83 6.78
C MET A 87 -3.76 -8.27 6.85
N ILE A 88 -4.56 -8.61 7.87
CA ILE A 88 -5.14 -9.96 8.01
C ILE A 88 -6.07 -10.25 6.84
N ILE A 89 -7.01 -9.35 6.55
CA ILE A 89 -7.99 -9.52 5.48
C ILE A 89 -7.30 -9.53 4.11
N SER A 90 -6.25 -8.73 3.91
CA SER A 90 -5.44 -8.74 2.69
C SER A 90 -4.73 -10.08 2.48
N THR A 91 -4.23 -10.69 3.54
CA THR A 91 -3.59 -12.01 3.46
C THR A 91 -4.60 -13.07 3.02
N VAL A 92 -5.81 -13.04 3.60
CA VAL A 92 -6.91 -13.94 3.21
C VAL A 92 -7.30 -13.73 1.74
N TYR A 93 -7.46 -12.48 1.30
CA TYR A 93 -7.75 -12.19 -0.11
C TYR A 93 -6.63 -12.60 -1.05
N GLY A 94 -5.37 -12.48 -0.64
CA GLY A 94 -4.23 -12.97 -1.41
C GLY A 94 -4.29 -14.49 -1.61
N LEU A 95 -4.60 -15.26 -0.56
CA LEU A 95 -4.77 -16.71 -0.65
C LEU A 95 -5.95 -17.11 -1.56
N VAL A 96 -7.06 -16.40 -1.42
CA VAL A 96 -8.23 -16.54 -2.31
C VAL A 96 -7.84 -16.29 -3.76
N MET A 97 -7.09 -15.22 -4.04
CA MET A 97 -6.67 -14.88 -5.39
C MET A 97 -5.75 -15.94 -6.01
N MET A 98 -4.90 -16.59 -5.20
CA MET A 98 -4.11 -17.73 -5.67
C MET A 98 -5.00 -18.90 -6.11
N ALA A 99 -6.07 -19.20 -5.36
CA ALA A 99 -7.03 -20.23 -5.74
C ALA A 99 -7.81 -19.84 -7.00
N VAL A 100 -8.16 -18.57 -7.15
CA VAL A 100 -8.82 -18.02 -8.34
C VAL A 100 -7.96 -18.17 -9.60
N VAL A 101 -6.65 -17.90 -9.53
CA VAL A 101 -5.73 -18.11 -10.67
C VAL A 101 -5.76 -19.57 -11.14
N VAL A 102 -5.72 -20.52 -10.20
CA VAL A 102 -5.82 -21.94 -10.53
C VAL A 102 -7.19 -22.28 -11.11
N GLY A 103 -8.27 -21.72 -10.55
CA GLY A 103 -9.63 -21.90 -11.06
C GLY A 103 -9.82 -21.39 -12.49
N ILE A 104 -9.25 -20.24 -12.82
CA ILE A 104 -9.26 -19.68 -14.18
C ILE A 104 -8.46 -20.58 -15.13
N ALA A 105 -7.31 -21.10 -14.70
CA ALA A 105 -6.52 -22.02 -15.52
C ALA A 105 -7.28 -23.31 -15.86
N LEU A 106 -8.06 -23.84 -14.91
CA LEU A 106 -8.96 -24.98 -15.16
C LEU A 106 -10.13 -24.59 -16.07
N GLN A 107 -10.73 -23.42 -15.86
CA GLN A 107 -11.82 -22.92 -16.70
C GLN A 107 -11.39 -22.75 -18.17
N ILE A 108 -10.20 -22.21 -18.42
CA ILE A 108 -9.67 -22.04 -19.79
C ILE A 108 -9.57 -23.39 -20.51
N LYS A 109 -9.31 -24.48 -19.78
CA LYS A 109 -9.24 -25.83 -20.35
C LYS A 109 -10.62 -26.42 -20.65
N GLU A 110 -11.62 -26.15 -19.80
CA GLU A 110 -12.97 -26.72 -19.92
C GLU A 110 -13.86 -25.92 -20.86
N ASP A 111 -13.94 -24.61 -20.66
CA ASP A 111 -14.88 -23.69 -21.33
C ASP A 111 -14.19 -22.78 -22.37
N GLY A 112 -12.87 -22.89 -22.50
CA GLY A 112 -12.06 -22.09 -23.42
C GLY A 112 -11.71 -20.68 -22.89
N PRO A 113 -10.86 -19.94 -23.62
CA PRO A 113 -10.39 -18.60 -23.21
C PRO A 113 -11.44 -17.49 -23.37
N LEU A 114 -12.60 -17.81 -23.94
CA LEU A 114 -13.73 -16.88 -24.12
C LEU A 114 -14.72 -16.93 -22.96
N ALA A 115 -14.47 -17.76 -21.94
CA ALA A 115 -15.29 -17.79 -20.74
C ALA A 115 -15.20 -16.43 -20.01
N PRO A 116 -16.30 -15.90 -19.44
CA PRO A 116 -16.35 -14.55 -18.89
C PRO A 116 -15.24 -14.25 -17.88
N ALA A 117 -14.95 -15.15 -16.93
CA ALA A 117 -13.92 -14.94 -15.93
C ALA A 117 -12.49 -14.97 -16.51
N SER A 118 -12.24 -15.81 -17.53
CA SER A 118 -10.96 -15.80 -18.26
C SER A 118 -10.78 -14.53 -19.11
N MET A 119 -11.84 -14.01 -19.72
CA MET A 119 -11.80 -12.73 -20.44
C MET A 119 -11.46 -11.57 -19.52
N PHE A 120 -12.06 -11.52 -18.32
CA PHE A 120 -11.70 -10.53 -17.31
C PHE A 120 -10.21 -10.61 -16.92
N PHE A 121 -9.68 -11.82 -16.74
CA PHE A 121 -8.25 -12.01 -16.46
C PHE A 121 -7.35 -11.44 -17.56
N PHE A 122 -7.64 -11.74 -18.83
CA PHE A 122 -6.84 -11.26 -19.96
C PHE A 122 -6.94 -9.75 -20.17
N VAL A 123 -8.13 -9.17 -20.03
CA VAL A 123 -8.32 -7.72 -20.13
C VAL A 123 -7.56 -7.01 -19.01
N PHE A 124 -7.69 -7.48 -17.76
CA PHE A 124 -7.01 -6.88 -16.62
C PHE A 124 -5.48 -7.00 -16.73
N ALA A 125 -4.97 -8.16 -17.14
CA ALA A 125 -3.55 -8.34 -17.41
C ALA A 125 -3.07 -7.43 -18.57
N GLY A 126 -3.89 -7.27 -19.61
CA GLY A 126 -3.64 -6.37 -20.73
C GLY A 126 -3.53 -4.91 -20.29
N GLU A 127 -4.43 -4.45 -19.42
CA GLU A 127 -4.40 -3.10 -18.85
C GLU A 127 -3.12 -2.84 -18.06
N LEU A 128 -2.66 -3.79 -17.24
CA LEU A 128 -1.39 -3.67 -16.51
C LEU A 128 -0.18 -3.59 -17.45
N ILE A 129 -0.19 -4.37 -18.54
CA ILE A 129 0.87 -4.33 -19.56
C ILE A 129 0.88 -2.99 -20.29
N ILE A 130 -0.29 -2.53 -20.76
CA ILE A 130 -0.44 -1.27 -21.49
C ILE A 130 -0.02 -0.09 -20.60
N ALA A 131 -0.44 -0.08 -19.32
CA ALA A 131 -0.03 0.93 -18.36
C ALA A 131 1.50 0.97 -18.16
N GLY A 132 2.14 -0.21 -18.04
CA GLY A 132 3.59 -0.32 -17.92
C GLY A 132 4.35 0.16 -19.18
N LEU A 133 3.79 -0.05 -20.37
CA LEU A 133 4.37 0.44 -21.63
C LEU A 133 4.20 1.95 -21.81
N LEU A 134 3.10 2.54 -21.34
CA LEU A 134 2.85 3.99 -21.40
C LEU A 134 3.71 4.79 -20.41
N HIS A 135 4.16 4.17 -19.31
CA HIS A 135 5.04 4.79 -18.32
C HIS A 135 6.46 4.16 -18.35
N PRO A 136 7.33 4.56 -19.30
CA PRO A 136 8.64 3.92 -19.50
C PRO A 136 9.61 4.04 -18.30
N ARG A 137 9.34 4.95 -17.35
CA ARG A 137 10.09 5.05 -16.09
C ARG A 137 9.79 3.90 -15.12
N GLU A 138 8.63 3.28 -15.24
CA GLU A 138 8.10 2.26 -14.33
C GLU A 138 8.10 0.87 -14.96
N ILE A 139 8.72 0.69 -16.13
CA ILE A 139 8.77 -0.59 -16.84
C ILE A 139 9.45 -1.71 -16.03
N ASN A 140 10.34 -1.33 -15.10
CA ASN A 140 10.97 -2.25 -14.16
C ASN A 140 9.98 -2.88 -13.16
N CYS A 141 8.75 -2.36 -13.07
CA CYS A 141 7.68 -2.87 -12.24
C CYS A 141 6.87 -4.00 -12.90
N LEU A 142 6.98 -4.12 -14.23
CA LEU A 142 6.26 -5.09 -15.06
C LEU A 142 6.53 -6.56 -14.67
N PRO A 143 7.75 -6.98 -14.24
CA PRO A 143 7.98 -8.33 -13.73
C PRO A 143 7.17 -8.67 -12.46
N ALA A 144 6.74 -7.68 -11.68
CA ALA A 144 5.94 -7.87 -10.48
C ALA A 144 4.43 -8.01 -10.76
N MET A 145 4.01 -8.12 -12.03
CA MET A 145 2.60 -8.22 -12.43
C MET A 145 1.79 -9.28 -11.68
N LEU A 146 2.40 -10.42 -11.35
CA LEU A 146 1.72 -11.46 -10.59
C LEU A 146 1.33 -10.99 -9.18
N ILE A 147 2.22 -10.24 -8.52
CA ILE A 147 1.98 -9.68 -7.18
C ILE A 147 0.89 -8.61 -7.26
N TYR A 148 0.90 -7.78 -8.30
CA TYR A 148 -0.18 -6.83 -8.56
C TYR A 148 -1.51 -7.56 -8.69
N TYR A 149 -1.57 -8.60 -9.51
CA TYR A 149 -2.80 -9.38 -9.71
C TYR A 149 -3.33 -9.98 -8.39
N ILE A 150 -2.46 -10.58 -7.58
CA ILE A 150 -2.85 -11.17 -6.29
C ILE A 150 -3.37 -10.11 -5.30
N THR A 151 -2.82 -8.89 -5.36
CA THR A 151 -3.16 -7.81 -4.42
C THR A 151 -4.31 -6.91 -4.90
N VAL A 152 -4.87 -7.15 -6.10
CA VAL A 152 -5.98 -6.36 -6.67
C VAL A 152 -7.15 -6.19 -5.69
N PRO A 153 -7.68 -7.23 -5.04
CA PRO A 153 -8.78 -7.06 -4.10
C PRO A 153 -8.43 -6.13 -2.94
N SER A 154 -7.22 -6.24 -2.39
CA SER A 154 -6.78 -5.40 -1.28
C SER A 154 -6.63 -3.94 -1.69
N MET A 155 -6.02 -3.70 -2.86
CA MET A 155 -5.78 -2.37 -3.38
C MET A 155 -7.08 -1.63 -3.74
N TYR A 156 -8.03 -2.31 -4.37
CA TYR A 156 -9.26 -1.69 -4.87
C TYR A 156 -10.46 -1.78 -3.92
N MET A 157 -10.46 -2.72 -2.96
CA MET A 157 -11.52 -2.80 -1.94
C MET A 157 -11.10 -2.19 -0.62
N LEU A 158 -10.06 -2.73 0.02
CA LEU A 158 -9.73 -2.38 1.41
C LEU A 158 -9.14 -0.97 1.51
N LEU A 159 -8.25 -0.59 0.58
CA LEU A 159 -7.65 0.75 0.57
C LEU A 159 -8.69 1.85 0.36
N ILE A 160 -9.64 1.63 -0.55
CA ILE A 160 -10.71 2.60 -0.82
C ILE A 160 -11.63 2.73 0.39
N LEU A 161 -12.05 1.61 1.00
CA LEU A 161 -12.85 1.64 2.23
C LEU A 161 -12.11 2.37 3.36
N TYR A 162 -10.84 2.05 3.60
CA TYR A 162 -10.03 2.73 4.61
C TYR A 162 -9.92 4.24 4.34
N SER A 163 -9.71 4.63 3.08
CA SER A 163 -9.65 6.04 2.67
C SER A 163 -10.97 6.77 2.90
N LEU A 164 -12.13 6.12 2.67
CA LEU A 164 -13.44 6.74 2.86
C LEU A 164 -13.75 6.98 4.35
N PHE A 165 -13.53 5.98 5.20
CA PHE A 165 -13.84 6.09 6.63
C PHE A 165 -12.87 7.02 7.38
N ASN A 166 -11.62 7.10 6.93
CA ASN A 166 -10.60 7.91 7.58
C ASN A 166 -10.37 9.26 6.86
N MET A 167 -11.22 9.63 5.89
CA MET A 167 -11.16 10.90 5.15
C MET A 167 -11.20 12.14 6.06
N ASN A 168 -11.79 12.03 7.25
CA ASN A 168 -11.83 13.11 8.24
C ASN A 168 -10.47 13.40 8.89
N ASN A 169 -9.54 12.44 8.85
CA ASN A 169 -8.19 12.66 9.34
C ASN A 169 -7.36 13.31 8.21
N ILE A 170 -6.92 14.55 8.37
CA ILE A 170 -6.17 15.31 7.33
C ILE A 170 -4.64 15.24 7.55
N SER A 171 -4.18 14.50 8.55
CA SER A 171 -2.74 14.36 8.90
C SER A 171 -1.82 13.76 7.80
N TRP A 172 -2.37 13.39 6.65
CA TRP A 172 -1.75 12.58 5.61
C TRP A 172 -1.80 13.27 4.24
N GLY A 173 -2.31 14.50 4.16
CA GLY A 173 -2.16 15.39 3.01
C GLY A 173 -1.27 16.59 3.35
N THR A 174 -0.20 16.80 2.59
CA THR A 174 0.65 18.00 2.71
C THR A 174 0.05 19.17 1.94
N ARG A 175 -0.58 20.09 2.68
CA ARG A 175 -0.40 21.56 2.58
C ARG A 175 -1.19 22.23 3.70
N GLU A 176 -0.48 22.54 4.78
CA GLU A 176 -0.86 23.42 5.90
C GLU A 176 -1.97 22.93 6.85
N ALA A 177 -1.60 22.09 7.82
CA ALA A 177 -2.16 22.25 9.16
C ALA A 177 -1.20 23.12 9.98
N PRO A 178 -1.51 24.40 10.24
CA PRO A 178 -0.78 25.16 11.23
C PRO A 178 -0.99 24.46 12.57
N VAL A 179 0.07 24.43 13.37
CA VAL A 179 0.02 24.06 14.78
C VAL A 179 -0.99 25.01 15.44
N THR A 180 -2.25 24.58 15.57
CA THR A 180 -3.23 25.33 16.36
C THR A 180 -2.76 25.30 17.82
N PRO A 181 -2.63 26.45 18.49
CA PRO A 181 -2.24 26.53 19.89
C PRO A 181 -3.43 26.06 20.75
N GLY A 182 -3.54 24.74 20.87
CA GLY A 182 -4.57 24.03 21.63
C GLY A 182 -4.28 22.53 21.78
N ALA A 183 -3.25 22.02 21.08
CA ALA A 183 -2.83 20.62 21.11
C ALA A 183 -1.60 20.36 22.00
N ASP A 184 -1.52 20.99 23.18
CA ASP A 184 -0.51 20.65 24.21
C ASP A 184 -0.74 19.27 24.86
N LYS A 185 -1.72 18.49 24.38
CA LYS A 185 -1.96 17.11 24.83
C LYS A 185 -1.21 16.05 24.02
N THR A 186 -0.73 16.37 22.82
CA THR A 186 -0.13 15.34 21.92
C THR A 186 1.37 15.14 22.11
N LYS A 187 2.10 16.09 22.72
CA LYS A 187 3.54 15.90 23.00
C LYS A 187 3.80 14.88 24.11
N LYS A 188 2.91 14.79 25.10
CA LYS A 188 3.02 13.82 26.20
C LYS A 188 2.74 12.39 25.75
N GLU A 189 1.75 12.18 24.87
CA GLU A 189 1.40 10.85 24.34
C GLU A 189 2.48 10.30 23.39
N ILE A 190 3.11 11.16 22.58
CA ILE A 190 4.23 10.77 21.70
C ILE A 190 5.49 10.41 22.51
N GLU A 191 5.72 11.05 23.66
CA GLU A 191 6.84 10.70 24.55
C GLU A 191 6.56 9.43 25.37
N GLU A 192 5.30 9.19 25.73
CA GLU A 192 4.87 7.97 26.43
C GLU A 192 4.90 6.72 25.53
N GLU A 193 4.52 6.85 24.24
CA GLU A 193 4.67 5.75 23.27
C GLU A 193 6.16 5.43 22.99
N LYS A 194 7.04 6.43 22.99
CA LYS A 194 8.49 6.22 22.88
C LYS A 194 9.07 5.49 24.10
N LYS A 195 8.62 5.84 25.32
CA LYS A 195 9.05 5.17 26.56
C LYS A 195 8.53 3.72 26.66
N LYS A 196 7.28 3.47 26.25
CA LYS A 196 6.71 2.11 26.22
C LYS A 196 7.37 1.21 25.17
N ALA A 197 7.69 1.74 23.99
CA ALA A 197 8.43 1.00 22.96
C ALA A 197 9.87 0.66 23.40
N GLU A 198 10.52 1.54 24.17
CA GLU A 198 11.85 1.32 24.71
C GLU A 198 11.87 0.30 25.87
N GLU A 199 10.80 0.26 26.67
CA GLU A 199 10.61 -0.71 27.75
C GLU A 199 10.31 -2.12 27.23
N GLU A 200 9.47 -2.25 26.19
CA GLU A 200 9.20 -3.52 25.53
C GLU A 200 10.45 -4.07 24.80
N ALA A 201 11.28 -3.20 24.24
CA ALA A 201 12.57 -3.59 23.67
C ALA A 201 13.56 -4.10 24.73
N LYS A 202 13.52 -3.53 25.96
CA LYS A 202 14.31 -4.01 27.11
C LYS A 202 13.76 -5.33 27.68
N LEU A 203 12.44 -5.52 27.66
CA LEU A 203 11.79 -6.77 28.10
C LEU A 203 12.10 -7.94 27.12
N LYS A 204 12.09 -7.67 25.81
CA LYS A 204 12.48 -8.63 24.76
C LYS A 204 13.96 -9.01 24.81
N LYS A 205 14.83 -8.12 25.29
CA LYS A 205 16.25 -8.43 25.58
C LYS A 205 16.43 -9.29 26.83
N LYS A 206 15.61 -9.10 27.88
CA LYS A 206 15.66 -9.91 29.12
C LYS A 206 15.06 -11.31 28.99
N LYS A 207 14.20 -11.57 27.99
CA LYS A 207 13.60 -12.90 27.75
C LYS A 207 14.46 -13.85 26.89
N LYS A 208 15.69 -13.46 26.52
CA LYS A 208 16.66 -14.30 25.78
C LYS A 208 17.75 -15.03 26.61
N PRO A 209 17.58 -15.47 27.87
CA PRO A 209 18.57 -16.34 28.52
C PRO A 209 18.14 -17.82 28.62
N PHE A 210 17.06 -18.27 27.96
CA PHE A 210 16.52 -19.62 28.19
C PHE A 210 16.47 -20.58 26.98
N PHE A 211 16.70 -20.13 25.75
CA PHE A 211 16.72 -21.04 24.57
C PHE A 211 18.13 -21.16 23.93
N GLY A 212 19.17 -20.98 24.75
CA GLY A 212 20.58 -21.01 24.35
C GLY A 212 21.30 -22.33 24.60
N PHE A 213 20.58 -23.46 24.70
CA PHE A 213 21.18 -24.78 25.01
C PHE A 213 21.25 -25.73 23.80
N LEU A 214 20.98 -25.26 22.58
CA LEU A 214 20.95 -26.13 21.38
C LEU A 214 21.62 -25.54 20.14
N GLN A 215 22.72 -24.81 20.29
CA GLN A 215 23.59 -24.54 19.14
C GLN A 215 25.06 -24.46 19.55
N GLY A 216 25.73 -25.58 19.36
CA GLY A 216 27.17 -25.69 19.51
C GLY A 216 27.91 -24.97 18.38
N ASN A 217 29.05 -24.40 18.78
CA ASN A 217 30.27 -24.17 18.02
C ASN A 217 30.38 -22.89 17.15
N ASN A 218 30.91 -21.84 17.80
CA ASN A 218 31.95 -20.91 17.34
C ASN A 218 31.99 -20.49 15.86
N LYS A 219 31.56 -19.24 15.58
CA LYS A 219 32.39 -18.19 14.96
C LYS A 219 31.71 -16.81 15.04
N SER A 220 32.57 -15.78 15.06
CA SER A 220 32.37 -14.35 15.27
C SER A 220 31.43 -13.64 14.27
N PRO A 221 30.96 -12.40 14.59
CA PRO A 221 29.73 -11.83 14.04
C PRO A 221 30.02 -10.83 12.92
N GLU A 222 30.06 -11.30 11.68
CA GLU A 222 30.07 -10.42 10.50
C GLU A 222 29.21 -11.07 9.41
N GLU A 223 28.28 -10.29 8.84
CA GLU A 223 27.37 -10.64 7.74
C GLU A 223 26.24 -11.59 8.16
N GLU A 224 24.95 -11.23 8.02
CA GLU A 224 24.18 -11.49 6.81
C GLU A 224 22.88 -10.66 6.86
N GLY A 225 22.73 -9.71 5.94
CA GLY A 225 21.45 -9.64 5.23
C GLY A 225 21.55 -10.71 4.15
N SER A 226 20.78 -11.79 4.24
CA SER A 226 20.49 -12.72 3.14
C SER A 226 19.27 -13.53 3.51
N ILE A 227 18.29 -13.63 2.62
CA ILE A 227 17.19 -14.57 2.79
C ILE A 227 17.71 -15.92 2.30
N GLU A 228 18.08 -16.79 3.24
CA GLU A 228 18.43 -18.18 2.92
C GLU A 228 17.16 -19.03 2.83
N PHE A 229 16.82 -19.52 1.64
CA PHE A 229 15.91 -20.67 1.50
C PHE A 229 16.75 -21.95 1.56
N SER A 230 16.73 -22.64 2.70
CA SER A 230 17.36 -23.95 2.88
C SER A 230 16.28 -25.03 2.96
N LEU A 231 16.16 -25.83 1.89
CA LEU A 231 15.42 -27.10 1.94
C LEU A 231 16.45 -28.22 2.10
N ALA A 232 16.59 -28.73 3.33
CA ALA A 232 17.33 -29.94 3.67
C ALA A 232 18.77 -30.06 3.09
N GLY A 233 19.52 -28.95 3.02
CA GLY A 233 20.98 -28.99 2.97
C GLY A 233 21.66 -29.30 1.64
N LEU A 234 21.01 -29.15 0.47
CA LEU A 234 21.66 -29.47 -0.82
C LEU A 234 21.79 -28.33 -1.84
N PHE A 235 21.12 -27.18 -1.72
CA PHE A 235 21.33 -26.04 -2.63
C PHE A 235 21.20 -24.67 -1.94
N LYS A 236 22.22 -23.80 -2.11
CA LYS A 236 22.30 -22.42 -1.63
C LYS A 236 22.25 -21.46 -2.82
N CYS A 237 21.26 -20.55 -2.87
CA CYS A 237 21.20 -19.48 -3.87
C CYS A 237 21.13 -18.12 -3.15
N MET A 238 22.10 -17.24 -3.41
CA MET A 238 22.19 -15.89 -2.86
C MET A 238 21.68 -14.87 -3.88
N LEU A 239 20.57 -14.19 -3.58
CA LEU A 239 20.08 -13.09 -4.40
C LEU A 239 19.80 -11.83 -3.56
N CYS A 240 20.76 -10.90 -3.65
CA CYS A 240 20.74 -9.46 -3.40
C CYS A 240 20.07 -8.94 -2.11
N THR A 241 20.91 -8.55 -1.15
CA THR A 241 20.53 -7.87 0.09
C THR A 241 21.27 -6.56 0.27
N HIS A 242 20.48 -5.51 0.51
CA HIS A 242 20.95 -4.21 0.97
C HIS A 242 20.94 -4.23 2.51
N PRO A 243 22.07 -4.06 3.22
CA PRO A 243 22.06 -3.97 4.68
C PRO A 243 21.75 -2.53 5.14
N LYS A 244 20.91 -2.39 6.17
CA LYS A 244 20.79 -1.19 7.05
C LYS A 244 20.64 -1.68 8.50
N SER A 245 21.29 -1.11 9.51
CA SER A 245 20.74 0.08 10.21
C SER A 245 21.61 0.57 11.39
N VAL A 246 22.89 0.18 11.49
CA VAL A 246 23.79 0.68 12.55
C VAL A 246 24.56 1.94 12.11
N ASP A 247 24.89 2.04 10.82
CA ASP A 247 25.71 3.15 10.31
C ASP A 247 24.91 4.45 10.10
N ASP A 248 23.63 4.38 9.73
CA ASP A 248 22.78 5.58 9.51
C ASP A 248 22.74 6.50 10.74
N LYS A 249 22.66 5.94 11.95
CA LYS A 249 22.63 6.73 13.20
C LYS A 249 23.99 7.39 13.49
N LEU A 250 25.08 6.72 13.15
CA LEU A 250 26.44 7.24 13.31
C LEU A 250 26.72 8.32 12.26
N GLN A 251 26.28 8.11 11.02
CA GLN A 251 26.36 9.10 9.95
C GLN A 251 25.50 10.33 10.26
N LEU A 252 24.27 10.16 10.75
CA LEU A 252 23.42 11.26 11.21
C LEU A 252 24.06 12.05 12.36
N ALA A 253 24.71 11.37 13.32
CA ALA A 253 25.44 12.03 14.39
C ALA A 253 26.65 12.82 13.87
N ARG A 254 27.39 12.25 12.91
CA ARG A 254 28.54 12.92 12.28
C ARG A 254 28.13 14.10 11.41
N ILE A 255 26.99 14.01 10.73
CA ILE A 255 26.40 15.11 9.95
C ILE A 255 25.93 16.23 10.88
N ALA A 256 25.30 15.90 12.02
CA ALA A 256 24.92 16.90 13.01
C ALA A 256 26.14 17.62 13.60
N GLU A 257 27.24 16.90 13.82
CA GLU A 257 28.50 17.47 14.31
C GLU A 257 29.19 18.37 13.25
N SER A 258 29.18 17.97 11.98
CA SER A 258 29.76 18.78 10.89
C SER A 258 28.98 20.08 10.66
N ILE A 259 27.65 20.06 10.75
CA ILE A 259 26.80 21.26 10.65
C ILE A 259 27.07 22.23 11.81
N ASN A 260 27.18 21.73 13.04
CA ASN A 260 27.52 22.56 14.20
C ASN A 260 28.92 23.19 14.09
N SER A 261 29.89 22.46 13.54
CA SER A 261 31.23 22.97 13.27
C SER A 261 31.22 24.10 12.24
N ILE A 262 30.42 23.96 11.18
CA ILE A 262 30.23 24.99 10.15
C ILE A 262 29.53 26.23 10.74
N GLY A 263 28.48 26.04 11.55
CA GLY A 263 27.79 27.15 12.23
C GLY A 263 28.72 28.01 13.07
N ARG A 264 29.61 27.38 13.86
CA ARG A 264 30.62 28.11 14.66
C ARG A 264 31.64 28.86 13.81
N ARG A 265 32.01 28.33 12.62
CA ARG A 265 32.91 29.03 11.70
C ARG A 265 32.24 30.24 11.06
N ILE A 266 30.95 30.15 10.76
CA ILE A 266 30.18 31.28 10.23
C ILE A 266 30.08 32.39 11.28
N GLU A 267 29.74 32.07 12.53
CA GLU A 267 29.71 33.06 13.63
C GLU A 267 31.08 33.73 13.89
N MET A 268 32.17 33.01 13.64
CA MET A 268 33.53 33.55 13.77
C MET A 268 33.92 34.47 12.61
N ILE A 269 33.33 34.29 11.43
CA ILE A 269 33.55 35.14 10.24
C ILE A 269 32.63 36.37 10.28
N GLU A 270 31.47 36.27 10.91
CA GLU A 270 30.50 37.36 11.04
C GLU A 270 30.89 38.40 12.11
N ARG A 271 32.00 38.17 12.84
CA ARG A 271 32.54 39.06 13.87
C ARG A 271 33.83 39.74 13.42
#